data_AF-A0A8T3Y159-F1
#
_entry.id   AF-A0A8T3Y159-F1
#
_cell.length_a   1.000
_cell.length_b   1.000
_cell.length_c   1.000
_cell.angle_alpha   90.00
_cell.angle_beta   90.00
_cell.angle_gamma   90.00
#
_symmetry.space_group_name_H-M   'P 1'
#
loop_
_entity.id
_entity.type
_entity.pdbx_description
1 polymer ?
#
loop_
_entity_poly.entity_id
_entity_poly.type
_entity_poly.pdbx_seq_one_letter_code
_entity_poly.pdbx_strand_id
1 'polypeptide(L)'
;MFEIGSLCLKIAGRDSGGKCVVIKHVDEHHVMIDGETRRRKCNKQHLEPLGKTIDIKENALHEDVIQAFKIMNITIKTTKSKEKTTKPKNIKRKKSTEKAKKNE
;
A
#
# COMPACT_ATOMS: atom_id res chain seq x y z
N MET A 1 -19.08 1.10 12.74
CA MET A 1 -19.45 2.26 11.91
C MET A 1 -18.19 2.75 11.22
N PHE A 2 -17.93 2.21 10.03
CA PHE A 2 -16.90 2.68 9.12
C PHE A 2 -17.65 2.80 7.81
N GLU A 3 -17.92 4.03 7.39
CA GLU A 3 -18.59 4.30 6.12
C GLU A 3 -17.54 4.65 5.05
N ILE A 4 -17.92 4.52 3.80
CA ILE A 4 -17.09 4.97 2.69
C ILE A 4 -16.85 6.46 2.85
N GLY A 5 -15.60 6.88 2.69
CA GLY A 5 -15.18 8.26 2.92
C GLY A 5 -14.81 8.60 4.36
N SER A 6 -14.92 7.66 5.30
CA SER A 6 -14.47 7.88 6.69
C SER A 6 -12.95 8.07 6.73
N LEU A 7 -12.51 9.19 7.30
CA LEU A 7 -11.10 9.45 7.59
C LEU A 7 -10.66 8.65 8.81
N CYS A 8 -9.64 7.83 8.62
CA CYS A 8 -9.07 6.99 9.67
C CYS A 8 -7.56 7.22 9.79
N LEU A 9 -7.03 7.04 10.99
CA LEU A 9 -5.60 6.92 11.22
C LEU A 9 -5.26 5.47 11.44
N LYS A 10 -4.16 5.04 10.84
CA LYS A 10 -3.69 3.67 10.98
C LYS A 10 -2.78 3.56 12.18
N ILE A 11 -3.21 2.80 13.19
CA ILE A 11 -2.47 2.68 14.45
C ILE A 11 -1.28 1.71 14.29
N ALA A 12 -1.44 0.64 13.51
CA ALA A 12 -0.51 -0.48 13.49
C ALA A 12 -0.01 -0.92 12.09
N GLY A 13 1.25 -1.38 12.08
CA GLY A 13 1.96 -1.92 10.91
C GLY A 13 2.96 -0.97 10.23
N ARG A 14 3.26 -1.24 8.96
CA ARG A 14 4.31 -0.53 8.21
C ARG A 14 3.94 0.92 7.82
N ASP A 15 2.65 1.21 7.72
CA ASP A 15 2.14 2.55 7.41
C ASP A 15 1.47 3.19 8.64
N SER A 16 1.92 2.83 9.85
CA SER A 16 1.39 3.39 11.11
C SER A 16 1.60 4.89 11.18
N GLY A 17 0.66 5.60 11.80
CA GLY A 17 0.64 7.06 11.90
C GLY A 17 0.19 7.78 10.63
N GLY A 18 -0.01 7.05 9.53
CA GLY A 18 -0.52 7.60 8.28
C GLY A 18 -2.03 7.80 8.32
N LYS A 19 -2.50 8.91 7.74
CA LYS A 19 -3.93 9.17 7.55
C LYS A 19 -4.42 8.51 6.27
N CYS A 20 -5.59 7.89 6.34
CA CYS A 20 -6.18 7.12 5.25
C CYS A 20 -7.68 7.33 5.19
N VAL A 21 -8.26 7.05 4.03
CA VAL A 21 -9.70 7.11 3.78
C VAL A 21 -10.16 5.72 3.36
N VAL A 22 -11.34 5.32 3.82
CA VAL A 22 -11.99 4.07 3.41
C VAL A 22 -12.65 4.25 2.06
N ILE A 23 -12.21 3.51 1.04
CA ILE A 23 -12.79 3.59 -0.31
C ILE A 23 -13.93 2.58 -0.49
N LYS A 24 -13.77 1.38 0.07
CA LYS A 24 -14.67 0.27 -0.17
C LYS A 24 -14.63 -0.74 0.97
N HIS A 25 -15.79 -1.32 1.26
CA HIS A 25 -15.92 -2.50 2.10
C HIS A 25 -15.65 -3.76 1.27
N VAL A 26 -14.67 -4.55 1.72
CA VAL A 26 -14.34 -5.83 1.06
C VAL A 26 -15.06 -6.96 1.77
N ASP A 27 -14.92 -7.01 3.10
CA ASP A 27 -15.57 -7.99 3.96
C ASP A 27 -16.13 -7.30 5.21
N GLU A 28 -16.70 -8.09 6.12
CA GLU A 28 -17.21 -7.64 7.41
C GLU A 28 -16.13 -7.00 8.29
N HIS A 29 -14.90 -7.52 8.27
CA HIS A 29 -13.78 -6.99 9.06
C HIS A 29 -12.74 -6.23 8.22
N HIS A 30 -12.82 -6.33 6.88
CA HIS A 30 -11.78 -5.79 6.00
C HIS A 30 -12.30 -4.65 5.14
N VAL A 31 -11.50 -3.60 5.07
CA VAL A 31 -11.75 -2.41 4.23
C VAL A 31 -10.57 -2.15 3.31
N MET A 32 -10.85 -1.61 2.14
CA MET A 32 -9.84 -1.07 1.24
C MET A 32 -9.61 0.39 1.61
N ILE A 33 -8.38 0.70 1.98
CA ILE A 33 -7.96 2.07 2.33
C ILE A 33 -7.03 2.64 1.27
N ASP A 34 -7.00 3.96 1.16
CA ASP A 34 -6.01 4.72 0.38
C ASP A 34 -5.76 6.09 1.00
N GLY A 35 -4.68 6.77 0.59
CA GLY A 35 -4.30 8.09 1.09
C GLY A 35 -2.80 8.23 1.26
N GLU A 36 -2.38 8.68 2.46
CA GLU A 36 -0.95 8.71 2.81
C GLU A 36 -0.37 7.29 2.91
N THR A 37 -1.21 6.35 3.32
CA THR A 37 -0.88 4.92 3.31
C THR A 37 -1.08 4.35 1.91
N ARG A 38 -0.26 3.35 1.55
CA ARG A 38 -0.43 2.61 0.29
C ARG A 38 -1.82 2.00 0.20
N ARG A 39 -2.43 2.02 -0.99
CA ARG A 39 -3.69 1.36 -1.27
C ARG A 39 -3.62 -0.13 -0.93
N ARG A 40 -4.30 -0.55 0.14
CA ARG A 40 -4.26 -1.94 0.60
C ARG A 40 -5.54 -2.34 1.34
N LYS A 41 -5.77 -3.66 1.41
CA LYS A 41 -6.76 -4.25 2.32
C LYS A 41 -6.25 -4.17 3.76
N CYS A 42 -7.03 -3.58 4.66
CA CYS A 42 -6.74 -3.48 6.09
C CYS A 42 -7.90 -4.05 6.90
N ASN A 43 -7.56 -4.63 8.05
CA ASN A 43 -8.55 -4.95 9.07
C ASN A 43 -9.00 -3.65 9.77
N LYS A 44 -10.30 -3.51 10.01
CA LYS A 44 -10.93 -2.40 10.75
C LYS A 44 -10.34 -2.22 12.15
N GLN A 45 -9.85 -3.29 12.79
CA GLN A 45 -9.23 -3.23 14.13
C GLN A 45 -7.94 -2.40 14.17
N HIS A 46 -7.26 -2.18 13.04
CA HIS A 46 -6.02 -1.40 12.98
C HIS A 46 -6.26 0.07 12.61
N LEU A 47 -7.53 0.47 12.47
CA LEU A 47 -7.96 1.79 12.05
C LEU A 47 -8.68 2.48 13.18
N GLU A 48 -8.28 3.71 13.46
CA GLU A 48 -8.96 4.62 14.36
C GLU A 48 -9.74 5.65 13.55
N PRO A 49 -11.07 5.74 13.67
CA PRO A 49 -11.83 6.77 12.98
C PRO A 49 -11.57 8.14 13.62
N LEU A 50 -11.28 9.15 12.80
CA LEU A 50 -11.03 10.53 13.28
C LEU A 50 -12.32 11.36 13.39
N GLY A 51 -13.50 10.73 13.20
CA GLY A 51 -14.80 11.41 13.24
C GLY A 51 -15.05 12.40 12.09
N LYS A 52 -14.20 12.39 11.06
CA LYS A 52 -14.37 13.19 9.85
C LYS A 52 -14.74 12.28 8.68
N THR A 53 -15.72 12.71 7.91
CA THR A 53 -16.17 12.00 6.71
C THR A 53 -15.90 12.89 5.50
N ILE A 54 -15.44 12.29 4.42
CA ILE A 54 -15.24 12.93 3.13
C ILE A 54 -16.23 12.28 2.18
N ASP A 55 -17.03 13.07 1.48
CA ASP A 55 -17.88 12.54 0.42
C ASP A 55 -17.02 12.12 -0.78
N ILE A 56 -16.79 10.82 -0.93
CA ILE A 56 -16.12 10.20 -2.08
C ILE A 56 -17.00 9.10 -2.65
N LYS A 57 -16.87 8.88 -3.97
CA LYS A 57 -17.53 7.75 -4.63
C LYS A 57 -16.87 6.44 -4.26
N GLU A 58 -17.64 5.36 -4.27
CA GLU A 58 -17.12 4.01 -4.12
C GLU A 58 -16.09 3.71 -5.22
N ASN A 59 -14.93 3.17 -4.85
CA ASN A 59 -13.79 2.92 -5.76
C ASN A 59 -13.13 4.18 -6.36
N ALA A 60 -13.18 5.32 -5.68
CA ALA A 60 -12.42 6.52 -6.06
C ALA A 60 -10.95 6.21 -6.46
N LEU A 61 -10.45 7.00 -7.41
CA LEU A 61 -9.08 6.90 -7.88
C LEU A 61 -8.12 7.55 -6.87
N HIS A 62 -6.85 7.18 -6.95
CA HIS A 62 -5.83 7.72 -6.05
C HIS A 62 -5.71 9.25 -6.17
N GLU A 63 -5.96 9.80 -7.36
CA GLU A 63 -5.92 11.25 -7.62
C GLU A 63 -7.02 12.01 -6.86
N ASP A 64 -8.25 11.51 -6.87
CA ASP A 64 -9.38 12.10 -6.13
C ASP A 64 -9.10 12.11 -4.62
N VAL A 65 -8.51 11.02 -4.13
CA VAL A 65 -8.13 10.87 -2.73
C VAL A 65 -7.06 11.91 -2.38
N ILE A 66 -6.02 12.08 -3.20
CA ILE A 66 -4.99 13.12 -3.00
C ILE A 66 -5.60 14.52 -2.98
N GLN A 67 -6.54 14.82 -3.88
CA GLN A 67 -7.22 16.12 -3.91
C GLN A 67 -8.01 16.36 -2.62
N ALA A 68 -8.77 15.37 -2.14
CA ALA A 68 -9.49 15.46 -0.88
C ALA A 68 -8.56 15.70 0.32
N PHE A 69 -7.40 15.04 0.35
CA PHE A 69 -6.38 15.26 1.38
C PHE A 69 -5.77 16.67 1.33
N LYS A 70 -5.56 17.23 0.14
CA LYS A 70 -5.08 18.62 -0.04
C LYS A 70 -6.09 19.63 0.49
N ILE A 71 -7.38 19.45 0.21
CA ILE A 71 -8.45 20.33 0.71
C ILE A 71 -8.48 20.36 2.24
N MET A 72 -8.25 19.20 2.88
CA MET A 72 -8.18 19.11 4.34
C MET A 72 -6.82 19.48 4.95
N ASN A 73 -5.88 20.04 4.17
CA ASN A 73 -4.54 20.41 4.62
C ASN A 73 -3.79 19.28 5.33
N ILE A 74 -4.08 18.03 4.96
CA ILE A 74 -3.37 16.88 5.51
C ILE A 74 -2.08 16.70 4.73
N THR A 75 -0.95 16.80 5.43
CA THR A 75 0.39 16.67 4.86
C THR A 75 0.64 15.22 4.46
N ILE A 76 0.73 14.94 3.15
CA ILE A 76 1.14 13.64 2.65
C ILE A 76 2.66 13.59 2.71
N LYS A 77 3.24 12.75 3.59
CA LYS A 77 4.67 12.46 3.54
C LYS A 77 4.97 11.56 2.35
N THR A 78 5.24 12.17 1.20
CA THR A 78 5.79 11.46 0.04
C THR A 78 7.22 11.01 0.36
N THR A 79 7.34 9.82 0.96
CA THR A 79 8.65 9.19 1.11
C THR A 79 9.08 8.72 -0.27
N LYS A 80 9.88 9.55 -0.96
CA LYS A 80 10.52 9.20 -2.24
C LYS A 80 11.22 7.85 -2.06
N SER A 81 10.83 6.85 -2.85
CA SER A 81 11.57 5.60 -2.90
C SER A 81 12.98 5.91 -3.38
N LYS A 82 14.00 5.52 -2.61
CA LYS A 82 15.36 5.39 -3.17
C LYS A 82 15.24 4.49 -4.39
N GLU A 83 15.71 4.97 -5.53
CA GLU A 83 15.79 4.18 -6.75
C GLU A 83 16.57 2.90 -6.43
N LYS A 84 16.00 1.74 -6.79
CA LYS A 84 16.71 0.48 -6.65
C LYS A 84 17.94 0.56 -7.56
N THR A 85 19.12 0.73 -6.98
CA THR A 85 20.36 0.42 -7.68
C THR A 85 20.26 -1.02 -8.14
N THR A 86 20.37 -1.23 -9.45
CA THR A 86 20.39 -2.55 -10.08
C THR A 86 21.57 -3.34 -9.51
N LYS A 87 21.32 -4.19 -8.51
CA LYS A 87 22.33 -5.16 -8.07
C LYS A 87 22.65 -6.04 -9.29
N PRO A 88 23.91 -6.11 -9.76
CA PRO A 88 24.26 -6.93 -10.90
C PRO A 88 23.95 -8.39 -10.58
N LYS A 89 23.13 -9.00 -11.44
CA LYS A 89 22.74 -10.40 -11.34
C LYS A 89 24.00 -11.22 -11.68
N ASN A 90 24.62 -11.84 -10.67
CA ASN A 90 25.77 -12.72 -10.89
C ASN A 90 25.29 -13.96 -11.68
N ILE A 91 25.52 -13.95 -12.99
CA ILE A 91 25.28 -15.09 -13.87
C ILE A 91 26.25 -16.17 -13.41
N LYS A 92 25.76 -17.20 -12.72
CA LYS A 92 26.55 -18.39 -12.41
C LYS A 92 27.08 -18.95 -13.73
N ARG A 93 28.38 -18.77 -13.95
CA ARG A 93 29.16 -19.38 -15.02
C ARG A 93 28.85 -20.87 -15.04
N LYS A 94 28.23 -21.37 -16.12
CA LYS A 94 28.28 -22.79 -16.48
C LYS A 94 29.77 -23.12 -16.68
N LYS A 95 30.40 -23.71 -15.67
CA LYS A 95 31.74 -24.28 -15.81
C LYS A 95 31.57 -25.73 -16.28
N SER A 96 32.02 -25.99 -17.51
CA SER A 96 32.83 -27.14 -17.97
C SER A 96 32.38 -28.55 -17.57
N THR A 97 32.29 -29.59 -18.39
CA THR A 97 32.86 -29.88 -19.71
C THR A 97 32.36 -31.27 -20.10
N GLU A 98 32.08 -31.50 -21.39
CA GLU A 98 32.16 -32.83 -21.99
C GLU A 98 33.49 -33.51 -21.61
N LYS A 99 33.42 -34.75 -21.08
CA LYS A 99 34.32 -35.89 -21.37
C LYS A 99 34.17 -36.98 -20.30
N ALA A 100 33.41 -38.04 -20.62
CA ALA A 100 33.73 -39.43 -20.24
C ALA A 100 32.82 -40.39 -21.03
N LYS A 101 33.23 -40.72 -22.26
CA LYS A 101 32.93 -42.03 -22.85
C LYS A 101 33.73 -43.08 -22.07
N LYS A 102 33.07 -44.11 -21.50
CA LYS A 102 33.47 -45.54 -21.46
C LYS A 102 32.91 -46.27 -20.22
N ASN A 103 32.26 -47.40 -20.51
CA ASN A 103 32.03 -48.60 -19.70
C ASN A 103 31.06 -48.40 -18.53
N GLU A 104 29.97 -49.17 -18.43
CA GLU A 104 29.88 -50.64 -18.43
C GLU A 104 28.65 -51.14 -19.21
#